data_AF-A0A9D4LU36-F1
#
_entry.id   AF-A0A9D4LU36-F1
#
_cell.length_a   1.000
_cell.length_b   1.000
_cell.length_c   1.000
_cell.angle_alpha   90.00
_cell.angle_beta   90.00
_cell.angle_gamma   90.00
#
_symmetry.space_group_name_H-M   'P 1'
#
loop_
_entity.id
_entity.type
_entity.pdbx_description
1 polymer ?
#
loop_
_entity_poly.entity_id
_entity_poly.type
_entity_poly.pdbx_seq_one_letter_code
_entity_poly.pdbx_strand_id
1 'polypeptide(L)' 'MDRWIDGWMDGWMDGWMDGWMDGWMDGWMDGWMDGWMDGWMDGWMDGWMDGWMDGWMDGWMDRWIDG' A
#
# COMPACT_ATOMS: atom_id res chain seq x y z
N MET A 1 38.08 31.41 -7.52
CA MET A 1 36.62 31.62 -7.74
C MET A 1 35.88 30.29 -7.73
N ASP A 2 36.64 29.20 -7.79
CA ASP A 2 36.22 27.83 -8.10
C ASP A 2 35.64 27.13 -6.87
N ARG A 3 36.30 27.22 -5.71
CA ARG A 3 35.84 26.61 -4.44
C ARG A 3 34.43 27.01 -3.98
N TRP A 4 33.97 28.20 -4.34
CA TRP A 4 32.61 28.67 -4.00
C TRP A 4 31.56 28.06 -4.91
N ILE A 5 31.90 27.85 -6.18
CA ILE A 5 31.02 27.22 -7.17
C ILE A 5 30.96 25.72 -6.89
N ASP A 6 32.11 25.10 -6.58
CA ASP A 6 32.21 23.68 -6.22
C ASP A 6 31.34 23.36 -4.99
N GLY A 7 31.49 24.13 -3.89
CA GLY A 7 30.69 23.89 -2.67
C GLY A 7 29.20 24.20 -2.84
N TRP A 8 28.83 25.06 -3.79
CA TRP A 8 27.42 25.34 -4.09
C TRP A 8 26.81 24.27 -4.99
N MET A 9 27.58 23.73 -5.94
CA MET A 9 27.17 22.59 -6.77
C MET A 9 27.03 21.32 -5.93
N ASP A 10 27.99 21.03 -5.05
CA ASP A 10 27.95 19.85 -4.18
C ASP A 10 26.74 19.90 -3.25
N GLY A 11 26.52 21.02 -2.55
CA GLY A 11 25.38 21.15 -1.64
C GLY A 11 24.02 21.12 -2.33
N TRP A 12 23.94 21.57 -3.58
CA TRP A 12 22.71 21.51 -4.37
C TRP A 12 22.46 20.11 -4.95
N MET A 13 23.52 19.42 -5.39
CA MET A 13 23.44 18.02 -5.82
C MET A 13 23.05 17.11 -4.67
N ASP A 14 23.72 17.22 -3.52
CA ASP A 14 23.43 16.39 -2.35
C ASP A 14 21.99 16.63 -1.85
N GLY A 15 21.60 17.90 -1.67
CA GLY A 15 20.25 18.21 -1.17
C GLY A 15 19.13 17.82 -2.13
N TRP A 16 19.36 17.91 -3.45
CA TRP A 16 18.37 17.48 -4.44
C TRP A 16 18.33 15.96 -4.58
N MET A 17 19.48 15.30 -4.53
CA MET A 17 19.60 13.86 -4.66
C MET A 17 19.03 13.17 -3.41
N ASP A 18 19.36 13.63 -2.21
CA ASP A 18 18.79 13.11 -0.96
C ASP A 18 17.29 13.38 -0.89
N GLY A 19 16.84 14.61 -1.14
CA GLY A 19 15.42 14.96 -1.04
C GLY A 19 14.54 14.24 -2.08
N TRP A 20 15.07 14.00 -3.28
CA TRP A 20 14.36 13.26 -4.31
C TRP A 20 14.40 11.75 -4.08
N MET A 21 15.53 11.22 -3.62
CA MET A 21 15.68 9.81 -3.33
C MET A 21 14.86 9.40 -2.10
N ASP A 22 14.90 10.16 -1.01
CA ASP A 22 14.08 9.91 0.18
C ASP A 22 12.59 10.09 -0.13
N GLY A 23 12.20 11.21 -0.75
CA GLY A 23 10.78 11.48 -1.02
C GLY A 23 10.15 10.50 -2.02
N TRP A 24 10.90 10.04 -3.00
CA TRP A 24 10.42 9.06 -3.97
C TRP A 24 10.44 7.65 -3.41
N MET A 25 11.48 7.29 -2.65
CA MET A 25 11.61 5.97 -2.06
C MET A 25 10.60 5.76 -0.93
N ASP A 26 10.44 6.73 -0.01
CA ASP A 26 9.44 6.67 1.05
C ASP A 26 8.02 6.72 0.47
N GLY A 27 7.73 7.68 -0.41
CA GLY A 27 6.38 7.85 -0.95
C GLY A 27 5.93 6.66 -1.82
N TRP A 28 6.85 6.03 -2.55
CA TRP A 28 6.54 4.86 -3.35
C TRP A 28 6.47 3.59 -2.51
N MET A 29 7.37 3.43 -1.53
CA MET A 29 7.41 2.27 -0.66
C MET A 29 6.20 2.27 0.29
N ASP A 30 5.88 3.38 0.94
CA ASP A 30 4.70 3.50 1.81
C ASP A 30 3.41 3.37 0.99
N GLY A 31 3.28 4.13 -0.10
CA GLY A 31 2.04 4.12 -0.89
C GLY A 31 1.75 2.77 -1.55
N TRP A 32 2.78 2.04 -1.98
CA TRP A 32 2.61 0.72 -2.57
C TRP A 32 2.42 -0.36 -1.50
N MET A 33 3.16 -0.28 -0.39
CA MET A 33 3.06 -1.26 0.69
C MET A 33 1.73 -1.13 1.43
N ASP A 34 1.30 0.07 1.79
CA ASP A 34 -0.01 0.31 2.44
C ASP A 34 -1.15 -0.01 1.48
N GLY A 35 -1.12 0.53 0.24
CA GLY A 35 -2.21 0.33 -0.72
C GLY A 35 -2.38 -1.13 -1.15
N TRP A 36 -1.29 -1.89 -1.25
CA TRP A 36 -1.35 -3.30 -1.61
C TRP A 36 -1.69 -4.17 -0.40
N MET A 37 -1.13 -3.87 0.77
CA MET A 37 -1.39 -4.64 2.00
C MET A 37 -2.82 -4.43 2.48
N ASP A 38 -3.32 -3.19 2.55
CA ASP A 38 -4.69 -2.90 2.94
C ASP A 38 -5.68 -3.42 1.88
N GLY A 39 -5.46 -3.11 0.60
CA GLY A 39 -6.39 -3.53 -0.45
C GLY A 39 -6.49 -5.05 -0.63
N TRP A 40 -5.38 -5.77 -0.44
CA TRP A 40 -5.38 -7.23 -0.52
C TRP A 40 -5.90 -7.87 0.76
N MET A 41 -5.53 -7.35 1.93
CA MET A 41 -5.95 -7.89 3.21
C MET A 41 -7.45 -7.65 3.44
N ASP A 42 -7.95 -6.44 3.22
CA ASP A 42 -9.39 -6.13 3.34
C ASP A 42 -10.20 -6.85 2.28
N GLY A 43 -9.79 -6.77 1.01
CA GLY A 43 -10.56 -7.39 -0.09
C GLY A 43 -10.61 -8.91 -0.01
N TRP A 44 -9.55 -9.56 0.47
CA TRP A 44 -9.53 -11.01 0.64
C TRP A 44 -10.22 -11.46 1.92
N MET A 45 -10.05 -10.72 3.01
CA MET A 45 -10.66 -11.06 4.31
C MET A 45 -12.17 -10.83 4.27
N ASP A 46 -12.64 -9.68 3.75
CA ASP A 46 -14.07 -9.40 3.59
C ASP A 46 -14.70 -10.35 2.57
N GLY A 47 -14.10 -10.52 1.39
CA GLY A 47 -14.67 -11.38 0.35
C GLY A 47 -14.74 -12.86 0.75
N TRP A 48 -13.77 -13.34 1.53
CA TRP A 48 -13.77 -14.73 2.02
C TRP A 48 -14.72 -14.90 3.21
N MET A 49 -14.76 -13.94 4.12
CA MET A 49 -15.60 -14.00 5.31
C MET A 49 -17.08 -13.85 4.94
N ASP A 50 -17.44 -12.87 4.10
CA ASP A 50 -18.81 -12.69 3.60
C ASP A 50 -19.24 -13.88 2.74
N GLY A 51 -18.42 -14.27 1.75
CA GLY A 51 -18.78 -15.37 0.86
C GLY A 51 -18.93 -16.73 1.57
N TRP A 52 -18.13 -16.97 2.60
CA TRP A 52 -18.26 -18.20 3.40
C TRP A 52 -19.44 -18.12 4.38
N MET A 53 -19.65 -16.98 5.02
CA MET A 53 -20.73 -16.80 6.00
C MET A 53 -22.11 -16.78 5.33
N ASP A 54 -22.25 -16.08 4.21
CA ASP A 54 -23.48 -16.07 3.40
C ASP A 54 -23.77 -17.46 2.82
N GLY A 55 -22.77 -18.10 2.20
CA GLY A 55 -22.96 -19.44 1.62
C GLY A 55 -23.31 -20.50 2.67
N TRP A 56 -22.83 -20.36 3.91
CA TRP A 56 -23.17 -21.27 5.00
C TRP A 56 -24.54 -20.97 5.60
N MET A 57 -24.90 -19.69 5.78
CA MET A 57 -26.24 -19.28 6.25
C MET A 57 -27.32 -19.66 5.25
N ASP A 58 -27.11 -19.38 3.96
CA ASP A 58 -28.07 -19.70 2.90
C ASP A 58 -28.26 -21.21 2.79
N GLY A 59 -27.17 -21.98 2.75
CA GLY A 59 -27.24 -23.44 2.67
C GLY A 59 -27.87 -24.11 3.90
N TRP A 60 -27.75 -23.50 5.08
CA TRP A 60 -28.44 -23.95 6.29
C TRP A 60 -29.92 -23.55 6.31
N MET A 61 -30.25 -22.33 5.89
CA MET A 61 -31.64 -21.85 5.81
C MET A 61 -32.45 -22.64 4.79
N ASP A 62 -31.91 -22.86 3.59
CA ASP A 62 -32.57 -23.63 2.53
C ASP A 62 -32.92 -25.03 3.02
N ARG A 63 -31.98 -25.68 3.73
CA ARG A 63 -32.17 -27.03 4.26
C ARG A 63 -33.17 -27.12 5.42
N TRP A 64 -33.37 -26.03 6.15
CA TRP A 64 -34.33 -25.92 7.25
C TRP A 64 -35.74 -25.55 6.78
N ILE A 65 -35.85 -24.83 5.65
CA ILE A 65 -37.13 -24.39 5.09
C ILE A 65 -37.71 -25.45 4.13
N ASP A 66 -36.86 -26.16 3.39
CA ASP A 66 -37.27 -27.20 2.42
C ASP A 66 -37.41 -28.61 3.04
N GLY A 67 -37.23 -28.77 4.35
CA GLY A 67 -37.36 -30.04 5.10
C GLY A 67 -38.55 -30.07 6.04
#